data_AF-A0A508SWS1-F1
#
_entry.id   AF-A0A508SWS1-F1
#
_cell.length_a   1.000
_cell.length_b   1.000
_cell.length_c   1.000
_cell.angle_alpha   90.00
_cell.angle_beta   90.00
_cell.angle_gamma   90.00
#
_symmetry.space_group_name_H-M   'P 1'
#
loop_
_entity.id
_entity.type
_entity.pdbx_description
1 polymer ?
#
loop_
_entity_poly.entity_id
_entity_poly.type
_entity_poly.pdbx_seq_one_letter_code
_entity_poly.pdbx_strand_id
1 'polypeptide(L)'
;MIVVVGGGIGGLAAALGLAKAGHRVTVLEKAPQFGEVGAGLQLGPNASRMLDQLGVLDAVHRSAVFPGRLTMCDIADGSQIAELDLGTSFRDRYGYPYLVMHRTDLHQALLDGCRANPAISLNTACDVVGVADERDGIIVSCADGRTLAAEAVIGADGIRSVIRSKLIDDGEPIDSGYVAYRGAVAMTEMSEHAGLDNVVLWTGHEIHLVQYPVRRGELYNQVAVFRTPVGADDSDPAKISAELDECYAWTCAHVRRAIPTVGRARRWRLYDRAPARGWVKGRIALLGDAAHPMLQYLAQGACQALEDAVCLSEQVTTHGDRIEDAFRAYEALRAPRTARVQTNARIFGDIIHADAANQLTRNALLATTARDDFRYVNWLYGHAVSSPAGLPIG
;
A
#
# COMPACT_ATOMS: atom_id res chain seq x y z
N MET A 1 -3.12 15.27 -23.71
CA MET A 1 -3.90 14.57 -22.66
C MET A 1 -3.19 13.29 -22.26
N ILE A 2 -3.09 13.03 -20.96
CA ILE A 2 -2.52 11.79 -20.40
C ILE A 2 -3.66 10.88 -19.94
N VAL A 3 -3.58 9.59 -20.24
CA VAL A 3 -4.54 8.59 -19.75
C VAL A 3 -3.93 7.82 -18.58
N VAL A 4 -4.69 7.67 -17.49
CA VAL A 4 -4.34 6.81 -16.35
C VAL A 4 -5.28 5.61 -16.35
N VAL A 5 -4.72 4.41 -16.42
CA VAL A 5 -5.48 3.15 -16.44
C VAL A 5 -5.48 2.56 -15.04
N GLY A 6 -6.63 2.55 -14.38
CA GLY A 6 -6.83 2.12 -12.99
C GLY A 6 -7.26 3.27 -12.08
N GLY A 7 -8.40 3.10 -11.41
CA GLY A 7 -9.02 4.07 -10.49
C GLY A 7 -8.75 3.82 -9.01
N GLY A 8 -7.70 3.05 -8.68
CA GLY A 8 -7.25 2.85 -7.31
C GLY A 8 -6.48 4.04 -6.74
N ILE A 9 -5.95 3.90 -5.52
CA ILE A 9 -5.18 4.95 -4.82
C ILE A 9 -4.07 5.54 -5.70
N GLY A 10 -3.25 4.69 -6.33
CA GLY A 10 -2.14 5.14 -7.17
C GLY A 10 -2.59 5.91 -8.41
N GLY A 11 -3.64 5.43 -9.10
CA GLY A 11 -4.14 6.09 -10.31
C GLY A 11 -4.79 7.44 -10.02
N LEU A 12 -5.59 7.54 -8.96
CA LEU A 12 -6.17 8.82 -8.53
C LEU A 12 -5.10 9.81 -8.07
N ALA A 13 -4.09 9.34 -7.33
CA ALA A 13 -2.96 10.17 -6.94
C ALA A 13 -2.16 10.67 -8.15
N ALA A 14 -1.89 9.80 -9.14
CA ALA A 14 -1.21 10.17 -10.37
C ALA A 14 -2.01 11.22 -11.15
N ALA A 15 -3.34 11.07 -11.21
CA ALA A 15 -4.20 12.05 -11.87
C ALA A 15 -4.13 13.43 -11.21
N LEU A 16 -4.17 13.50 -9.88
CA LEU A 16 -3.99 14.75 -9.13
C LEU A 16 -2.62 15.38 -9.40
N GLY A 17 -1.54 14.59 -9.31
CA GLY A 17 -0.18 15.09 -9.56
C GLY A 17 -0.01 15.63 -10.98
N LEU A 18 -0.43 14.86 -11.99
CA LEU A 18 -0.33 15.26 -13.40
C LEU A 18 -1.21 16.47 -13.73
N ALA A 19 -2.39 16.59 -13.12
CA ALA A 19 -3.24 17.76 -13.28
C ALA A 19 -2.60 19.02 -12.66
N LYS A 20 -1.94 18.89 -11.50
CA LYS A 20 -1.14 19.97 -10.90
C LYS A 20 0.06 20.37 -11.78
N ALA A 21 0.64 19.42 -12.50
CA ALA A 21 1.67 19.67 -13.51
C ALA A 21 1.13 20.32 -14.81
N GLY A 22 -0.17 20.64 -14.88
CA GLY A 22 -0.77 21.37 -16.00
C GLY A 22 -1.35 20.50 -17.12
N HIS A 23 -1.42 19.17 -16.93
CA HIS A 23 -1.95 18.26 -17.94
C HIS A 23 -3.44 17.98 -17.77
N ARG A 24 -4.14 17.81 -18.89
CA ARG A 24 -5.46 17.17 -18.88
C ARG A 24 -5.29 15.67 -18.71
N VAL A 25 -6.02 15.10 -17.76
CA VAL A 25 -5.93 13.69 -17.39
C VAL A 25 -7.28 12.99 -17.53
N THR A 26 -7.28 11.80 -18.11
CA THR A 26 -8.45 10.91 -18.10
C THR A 26 -8.13 9.65 -17.33
N VAL A 27 -8.87 9.36 -16.27
CA VAL A 27 -8.77 8.12 -15.49
C VAL A 27 -9.80 7.12 -16.01
N LEU A 28 -9.35 5.92 -16.34
CA LEU A 28 -10.18 4.80 -16.79
C LEU A 28 -10.22 3.73 -15.68
N GLU A 29 -11.40 3.46 -15.13
CA GLU A 29 -11.64 2.42 -14.13
C GLU A 29 -12.56 1.34 -14.70
N LYS A 30 -12.19 0.07 -14.52
CA LYS A 30 -12.97 -1.07 -15.01
C LYS A 30 -14.27 -1.28 -14.24
N ALA A 31 -14.29 -0.99 -12.93
CA ALA A 31 -15.46 -1.13 -12.09
C ALA A 31 -16.55 -0.14 -12.52
N PRO A 32 -17.84 -0.48 -12.37
CA PRO A 32 -18.94 0.41 -12.75
C PRO A 32 -19.01 1.67 -11.89
N GLN A 33 -18.43 1.63 -10.69
CA GLN A 33 -18.30 2.74 -9.78
C GLN A 33 -16.92 2.75 -9.14
N PHE A 34 -16.40 3.94 -8.88
CA PHE A 34 -15.21 4.10 -8.05
C PHE A 34 -15.49 3.64 -6.63
N GLY A 35 -14.56 2.87 -6.06
CA GLY A 35 -14.64 2.44 -4.68
C GLY A 35 -13.49 1.49 -4.35
N GLU A 36 -13.39 1.16 -3.07
CA GLU A 36 -12.41 0.22 -2.56
C GLU A 36 -13.05 -0.75 -1.59
N VAL A 37 -12.52 -1.97 -1.53
CA VAL A 37 -12.94 -2.95 -0.53
C VAL A 37 -12.27 -2.62 0.79
N GLY A 38 -13.10 -2.45 1.83
CA GLY A 38 -12.71 -1.92 3.13
C GLY A 38 -11.75 -2.81 3.92
N ALA A 39 -10.72 -2.17 4.44
CA ALA A 39 -9.87 -2.56 5.57
C ALA A 39 -9.12 -1.30 6.02
N GLY A 40 -8.53 -1.34 7.21
CA GLY A 40 -7.56 -0.34 7.63
C GLY A 40 -6.30 -0.38 6.76
N LEU A 41 -5.63 0.76 6.69
CA LEU A 41 -4.27 0.89 6.18
C LEU A 41 -3.47 1.83 7.08
N GLN A 42 -2.15 1.74 6.96
CA GLN A 42 -1.22 2.58 7.69
C GLN A 42 -0.43 3.43 6.69
N LEU A 43 -0.24 4.71 7.01
CA LEU A 43 0.53 5.67 6.22
C LEU A 43 1.64 6.26 7.08
N GLY A 44 2.88 6.03 6.65
CA GLY A 44 4.04 6.68 7.25
C GLY A 44 4.19 8.14 6.82
N PRO A 45 5.12 8.90 7.44
CA PRO A 45 5.42 10.28 7.08
C PRO A 45 5.73 10.48 5.60
N ASN A 46 6.37 9.49 4.99
CA ASN A 46 6.69 9.48 3.57
C ASN A 46 5.43 9.62 2.71
N ALA A 47 4.33 8.96 3.05
CA ALA A 47 3.05 9.05 2.35
C ALA A 47 2.25 10.30 2.75
N SER A 48 2.22 10.66 4.03
CA SER A 48 1.55 11.86 4.53
C SER A 48 2.06 13.12 3.81
N ARG A 49 3.38 13.21 3.59
CA ARG A 49 4.00 14.28 2.79
C ARG A 49 3.49 14.31 1.35
N MET A 50 3.29 13.14 0.72
CA MET A 50 2.78 13.09 -0.66
C MET A 50 1.33 13.54 -0.72
N LEU A 51 0.51 13.18 0.26
CA LEU A 51 -0.88 13.63 0.35
C LEU A 51 -0.99 15.15 0.50
N ASP A 52 -0.04 15.78 1.21
CA ASP A 52 0.04 17.23 1.31
C ASP A 52 0.37 17.86 -0.05
N GLN A 53 1.41 17.36 -0.71
CA GLN A 53 1.78 17.81 -2.06
C GLN A 53 0.65 17.61 -3.08
N LEU A 54 -0.16 16.56 -2.94
CA LEU A 54 -1.35 16.31 -3.75
C LEU A 54 -2.55 17.18 -3.34
N GLY A 55 -2.49 17.86 -2.20
CA GLY A 55 -3.51 18.80 -1.71
C GLY A 55 -4.72 18.14 -1.06
N VAL A 56 -4.57 16.90 -0.57
CA VAL A 56 -5.67 16.12 0.02
C VAL A 56 -5.43 15.74 1.48
N LEU A 57 -4.31 16.16 2.08
CA LEU A 57 -3.95 15.79 3.46
C LEU A 57 -5.02 16.21 4.48
N ASP A 58 -5.54 17.43 4.37
CA ASP A 58 -6.60 17.91 5.27
C ASP A 58 -7.87 17.04 5.19
N ALA A 59 -8.20 16.52 4.00
CA ALA A 59 -9.32 15.62 3.83
C ALA A 59 -9.08 14.26 4.49
N VAL A 60 -7.85 13.75 4.38
CA VAL A 60 -7.41 12.53 5.04
C VAL A 60 -7.42 12.67 6.56
N HIS A 61 -6.96 13.80 7.10
CA HIS A 61 -6.93 14.05 8.53
C HIS A 61 -8.30 14.03 9.22
N ARG A 62 -9.40 14.32 8.49
CA ARG A 62 -10.76 14.32 9.06
C ARG A 62 -11.26 12.94 9.51
N SER A 63 -10.69 11.85 9.02
CA SER A 63 -11.08 10.48 9.40
C SER A 63 -9.93 9.62 9.92
N ALA A 64 -8.70 10.11 9.82
CA ALA A 64 -7.51 9.42 10.31
C ALA A 64 -7.48 9.31 11.84
N VAL A 65 -6.67 8.36 12.31
CA VAL A 65 -6.24 8.24 13.70
C VAL A 65 -4.72 8.35 13.73
N PHE A 66 -4.19 9.03 14.76
CA PHE A 66 -2.78 9.31 14.94
C PHE A 66 -2.26 8.48 16.12
N PRO A 67 -1.79 7.25 15.89
CA PRO A 67 -1.26 6.42 16.96
C PRO A 67 0.00 7.06 17.54
N GLY A 68 0.19 6.96 18.85
CA GLY A 68 1.38 7.43 19.55
C GLY A 68 2.53 6.43 19.47
N ARG A 69 2.28 5.18 19.09
CA ARG A 69 3.29 4.12 19.02
C ARG A 69 2.90 2.98 18.07
N LEU A 70 3.91 2.22 17.66
CA LEU A 70 3.76 0.88 17.08
C LEU A 70 4.31 -0.13 18.10
N THR A 71 3.53 -1.11 18.51
CA THR A 71 3.97 -2.16 19.45
C THR A 71 4.03 -3.51 18.76
N MET A 72 5.13 -4.23 18.94
CA MET A 72 5.27 -5.63 18.58
C MET A 72 5.12 -6.49 19.83
N CYS A 73 4.20 -7.46 19.80
CA CYS A 73 3.94 -8.39 20.90
C CYS A 73 4.13 -9.84 20.44
N ASP A 74 4.56 -10.70 21.35
CA ASP A 74 4.55 -12.14 21.13
C ASP A 74 3.10 -12.65 21.16
N ILE A 75 2.70 -13.41 20.14
CA ILE A 75 1.32 -13.88 20.03
C ILE A 75 1.01 -15.03 21.00
N ALA A 76 2.02 -15.73 21.52
CA ALA A 76 1.87 -16.90 22.38
C ALA A 76 1.47 -16.49 23.80
N ASP A 77 2.25 -15.61 24.42
CA ASP A 77 2.08 -15.20 25.82
C ASP A 77 1.54 -13.77 25.98
N GLY A 78 1.57 -12.97 24.91
CA GLY A 78 1.11 -11.60 24.89
C GLY A 78 2.12 -10.57 25.41
N SER A 79 3.36 -10.98 25.68
CA SER A 79 4.43 -10.09 26.12
C SER A 79 4.81 -9.09 25.03
N GLN A 80 5.15 -7.86 25.44
CA GLN A 80 5.68 -6.85 24.54
C GLN A 80 7.14 -7.17 24.20
N ILE A 81 7.46 -7.22 22.90
CA ILE A 81 8.80 -7.45 22.37
C ILE A 81 9.52 -6.13 22.12
N ALA A 82 8.86 -5.20 21.43
CA ALA A 82 9.44 -3.92 21.04
C ALA A 82 8.37 -2.86 20.84
N GLU A 83 8.78 -1.59 20.86
CA GLU A 83 7.92 -0.44 20.62
C GLU A 83 8.68 0.57 19.75
N LEU A 84 7.97 1.26 18.87
CA LEU A 84 8.45 2.44 18.16
C LEU A 84 7.59 3.64 18.57
N ASP A 85 8.21 4.68 19.11
CA ASP A 85 7.55 5.94 19.46
C ASP A 85 7.20 6.71 18.18
N LEU A 86 5.93 7.09 18.04
CA LEU A 86 5.40 7.90 16.93
C LEU A 86 5.01 9.31 17.38
N GLY A 87 5.38 9.68 18.60
CA GLY A 87 5.08 10.96 19.22
C GLY A 87 5.89 12.14 18.65
N THR A 88 6.30 13.04 19.52
CA THR A 88 6.93 14.31 19.11
C THR A 88 8.28 14.10 18.43
N SER A 89 9.15 13.25 18.98
CA SER A 89 10.50 12.98 18.41
C SER A 89 10.43 12.44 16.97
N PHE A 90 9.47 11.55 16.70
CA PHE A 90 9.24 10.99 15.38
C PHE A 90 8.76 12.05 14.38
N ARG A 91 7.81 12.91 14.81
CA ARG A 91 7.29 14.00 13.99
C ARG A 91 8.34 15.07 13.73
N ASP A 92 9.12 15.45 14.72
CA ASP A 92 10.21 16.42 14.57
C ASP A 92 11.25 15.91 13.57
N ARG A 93 11.55 14.61 13.61
CA ARG A 93 12.52 13.99 12.70
C ARG A 93 12.03 13.88 11.26
N TYR A 94 10.77 13.52 11.03
CA TYR A 94 10.25 13.20 9.69
C TYR A 94 9.33 14.27 9.10
N GLY A 95 8.98 15.30 9.87
CA GLY A 95 8.15 16.44 9.47
C GLY A 95 6.65 16.15 9.32
N TYR A 96 6.24 14.88 9.26
CA TYR A 96 4.86 14.46 9.09
C TYR A 96 4.49 13.34 10.07
N PRO A 97 3.20 13.20 10.44
CA PRO A 97 2.77 12.14 11.34
C PRO A 97 2.71 10.78 10.63
N TYR A 98 2.82 9.74 11.45
CA TYR A 98 2.28 8.43 11.13
C TYR A 98 0.77 8.43 11.39
N LEU A 99 -0.02 7.89 10.47
CA LEU A 99 -1.47 7.81 10.63
C LEU A 99 -2.01 6.46 10.17
N VAL A 100 -3.14 6.08 10.74
CA VAL A 100 -3.92 4.92 10.31
C VAL A 100 -5.33 5.36 9.96
N MET A 101 -5.91 4.74 8.95
CA MET A 101 -7.24 5.12 8.47
C MET A 101 -7.91 3.99 7.71
N HIS A 102 -9.19 4.16 7.41
CA HIS A 102 -9.92 3.21 6.58
C HIS A 102 -9.61 3.44 5.10
N ARG A 103 -9.35 2.37 4.33
CA ARG A 103 -8.92 2.46 2.93
C ARG A 103 -9.89 3.18 2.01
N THR A 104 -11.18 3.01 2.25
CA THR A 104 -12.22 3.74 1.51
C THR A 104 -12.13 5.24 1.71
N ASP A 105 -11.69 5.70 2.89
CA ASP A 105 -11.71 7.11 3.21
C ASP A 105 -10.52 7.82 2.57
N LEU A 106 -9.36 7.14 2.46
CA LEU A 106 -8.21 7.60 1.67
C LEU A 106 -8.58 7.70 0.18
N HIS A 107 -9.19 6.62 -0.33
CA HIS A 107 -9.63 6.56 -1.72
C HIS A 107 -10.65 7.66 -2.02
N GLN A 108 -11.62 7.87 -1.13
CA GLN A 108 -12.63 8.91 -1.26
C GLN A 108 -12.02 10.31 -1.25
N ALA A 109 -11.06 10.59 -0.36
CA ALA A 109 -10.36 11.88 -0.32
C ALA A 109 -9.63 12.19 -1.65
N LEU A 110 -8.95 11.19 -2.22
CA LEU A 110 -8.31 11.32 -3.54
C LEU A 110 -9.33 11.51 -4.65
N LEU A 111 -10.41 10.72 -4.64
CA LEU A 111 -11.48 10.77 -5.63
C LEU A 111 -12.18 12.13 -5.64
N ASP A 112 -12.49 12.68 -4.47
CA ASP A 112 -13.11 14.00 -4.35
C ASP A 112 -12.17 15.11 -4.78
N GLY A 113 -10.86 14.97 -4.48
CA GLY A 113 -9.83 15.83 -5.07
C GLY A 113 -9.86 15.80 -6.61
N CYS A 114 -9.96 14.61 -7.20
CA CYS A 114 -10.05 14.46 -8.66
C CYS A 114 -11.32 15.12 -9.21
N ARG A 115 -12.49 14.89 -8.58
CA ARG A 115 -13.78 15.46 -8.99
C ARG A 115 -13.79 16.99 -8.93
N ALA A 116 -13.09 17.57 -7.97
CA ALA A 116 -12.98 19.02 -7.82
C ALA A 116 -12.05 19.67 -8.86
N ASN A 117 -11.24 18.88 -9.59
CA ASN A 117 -10.28 19.41 -10.54
C ASN A 117 -10.82 19.34 -12.00
N PRO A 118 -11.03 20.47 -12.68
CA PRO A 118 -11.60 20.50 -14.03
C PRO A 118 -10.69 19.92 -15.12
N ALA A 119 -9.41 19.71 -14.84
CA ALA A 119 -8.48 19.06 -15.77
C ALA A 119 -8.58 17.53 -15.75
N ILE A 120 -9.32 16.94 -14.79
CA ILE A 120 -9.43 15.50 -14.60
C ILE A 120 -10.81 15.02 -15.05
N SER A 121 -10.83 14.05 -15.96
CA SER A 121 -12.03 13.31 -16.36
C SER A 121 -11.99 11.91 -15.78
N LEU A 122 -13.08 11.46 -15.17
CA LEU A 122 -13.18 10.17 -14.49
C LEU A 122 -14.19 9.28 -15.21
N ASN A 123 -13.74 8.17 -15.79
CA ASN A 123 -14.57 7.25 -16.54
C ASN A 123 -14.56 5.86 -15.88
N THR A 124 -15.75 5.36 -15.54
CA THR A 124 -15.96 4.01 -15.01
C THR A 124 -16.41 3.04 -16.11
N ALA A 125 -16.52 1.75 -15.78
CA ALA A 125 -16.87 0.69 -16.73
C ALA A 125 -16.00 0.70 -18.00
N CYS A 126 -14.72 1.05 -17.85
CA CYS A 126 -13.72 1.07 -18.91
C CYS A 126 -12.64 0.03 -18.61
N ASP A 127 -12.88 -1.21 -19.05
CA ASP A 127 -11.91 -2.29 -18.91
C ASP A 127 -10.88 -2.21 -20.04
N VAL A 128 -9.70 -1.65 -19.75
CA VAL A 128 -8.61 -1.53 -20.72
C VAL A 128 -7.96 -2.90 -20.91
N VAL A 129 -7.80 -3.32 -22.17
CA VAL A 129 -7.24 -4.63 -22.55
C VAL A 129 -5.96 -4.51 -23.37
N GLY A 130 -5.60 -3.29 -23.80
CA GLY A 130 -4.39 -3.08 -24.60
C GLY A 130 -4.00 -1.61 -24.73
N VAL A 131 -2.72 -1.41 -24.97
CA VAL A 131 -2.10 -0.12 -25.29
C VAL A 131 -1.12 -0.33 -26.45
N ALA A 132 -1.13 0.58 -27.42
CA ALA A 132 -0.22 0.56 -28.57
C ALA A 132 0.42 1.94 -28.78
N ASP A 133 1.74 1.97 -28.93
CA ASP A 133 2.51 3.17 -29.21
C ASP A 133 2.65 3.33 -30.73
N GLU A 134 1.85 4.23 -31.31
CA GLU A 134 1.77 4.50 -32.74
C GLU A 134 2.45 5.84 -33.07
N ARG A 135 2.72 6.09 -34.36
CA ARG A 135 3.47 7.31 -34.80
C ARG A 135 2.84 8.63 -34.33
N ASP A 136 1.52 8.69 -34.25
CA ASP A 136 0.76 9.90 -33.96
C ASP A 136 0.21 9.95 -32.51
N GLY A 137 0.59 8.99 -31.66
CA GLY A 137 0.18 8.93 -30.26
C GLY A 137 -0.07 7.50 -29.74
N ILE A 138 -0.52 7.39 -28.50
CA ILE A 138 -0.89 6.12 -27.89
C ILE A 138 -2.37 5.82 -28.14
N ILE A 139 -2.67 4.60 -28.56
CA ILE A 139 -4.05 4.08 -28.63
C ILE A 139 -4.30 3.15 -27.43
N VAL A 140 -5.33 3.48 -26.65
CA VAL A 140 -5.82 2.66 -25.53
C VAL A 140 -7.08 1.94 -25.97
N SER A 141 -7.09 0.61 -25.86
CA SER A 141 -8.20 -0.26 -26.29
C SER A 141 -8.96 -0.80 -25.09
N CYS A 142 -10.29 -0.67 -25.10
CA CYS A 142 -11.19 -1.21 -24.08
C CYS A 142 -11.85 -2.51 -24.53
N ALA A 143 -12.26 -3.35 -23.59
CA ALA A 143 -12.88 -4.66 -23.83
C ALA A 143 -14.20 -4.57 -24.63
N ASP A 144 -14.90 -3.44 -24.55
CA ASP A 144 -16.15 -3.18 -25.29
C ASP A 144 -15.92 -2.63 -26.70
N GLY A 145 -14.66 -2.57 -27.15
CA GLY A 145 -14.27 -2.11 -28.48
C GLY A 145 -14.03 -0.60 -28.58
N ARG A 146 -14.27 0.19 -27.52
CA ARG A 146 -13.90 1.62 -27.50
C ARG A 146 -12.39 1.79 -27.57
N THR A 147 -11.94 2.79 -28.31
CA THR A 147 -10.54 3.22 -28.35
C THR A 147 -10.41 4.68 -27.95
N LEU A 148 -9.30 5.02 -27.30
CA LEU A 148 -8.97 6.39 -26.90
C LEU A 148 -7.56 6.73 -27.37
N ALA A 149 -7.39 7.91 -27.97
CA ALA A 149 -6.08 8.47 -28.27
C ALA A 149 -5.53 9.23 -27.06
N ALA A 150 -4.24 9.06 -26.78
CA ALA A 150 -3.53 9.72 -25.68
C ALA A 150 -2.13 10.15 -26.10
N GLU A 151 -1.58 11.19 -25.48
CA GLU A 151 -0.18 11.58 -25.65
C GLU A 151 0.77 10.71 -24.84
N ALA A 152 0.26 10.15 -23.73
CA ALA A 152 0.97 9.23 -22.85
C ALA A 152 -0.01 8.43 -21.99
N VAL A 153 0.44 7.28 -21.49
CA VAL A 153 -0.35 6.38 -20.64
C VAL A 153 0.40 6.03 -19.36
N ILE A 154 -0.30 6.08 -18.23
CA ILE A 154 0.14 5.54 -16.95
C ILE A 154 -0.66 4.28 -16.64
N GLY A 155 0.01 3.13 -16.56
CA GLY A 155 -0.57 1.88 -16.09
C GLY A 155 -0.54 1.78 -14.56
N ALA A 156 -1.71 1.93 -13.95
CA ALA A 156 -1.95 1.83 -12.51
C ALA A 156 -3.04 0.76 -12.20
N ASP A 157 -3.09 -0.28 -13.02
CA ASP A 157 -4.11 -1.34 -13.09
C ASP A 157 -3.84 -2.54 -12.17
N GLY A 158 -2.93 -2.37 -11.21
CA GLY A 158 -2.71 -3.28 -10.09
C GLY A 158 -1.85 -4.51 -10.39
N ILE A 159 -1.80 -5.44 -9.44
CA ILE A 159 -0.88 -6.60 -9.48
C ILE A 159 -1.06 -7.54 -10.69
N ARG A 160 -2.27 -7.54 -11.29
CA ARG A 160 -2.61 -8.30 -12.51
C ARG A 160 -2.65 -7.39 -13.75
N SER A 161 -1.79 -6.37 -13.77
CA SER A 161 -1.73 -5.35 -14.81
C SER A 161 -1.60 -5.95 -16.21
N VAL A 162 -2.52 -5.56 -17.10
CA VAL A 162 -2.47 -5.90 -18.52
C VAL A 162 -1.44 -5.05 -19.26
N ILE A 163 -1.11 -3.87 -18.73
CA ILE A 163 -0.06 -3.01 -19.30
C ILE A 163 1.32 -3.58 -18.97
N ARG A 164 1.51 -4.09 -17.74
CA ARG A 164 2.74 -4.75 -17.32
C ARG A 164 3.09 -5.95 -18.21
N SER A 165 2.10 -6.78 -18.57
CA SER A 165 2.36 -7.93 -19.46
C SER A 165 2.81 -7.53 -20.87
N LYS A 166 2.55 -6.29 -21.30
CA LYS A 166 3.06 -5.75 -22.58
C LYS A 166 4.46 -5.13 -22.48
N LEU A 167 4.85 -4.68 -21.29
CA LEU A 167 6.12 -3.97 -21.07
C LEU A 167 7.23 -4.91 -20.56
N ILE A 168 6.92 -5.74 -19.56
CA ILE A 168 7.89 -6.55 -18.83
C ILE A 168 7.70 -8.05 -19.11
N ASP A 169 6.45 -8.50 -19.22
CA ASP A 169 6.08 -9.91 -19.48
C ASP A 169 6.73 -10.93 -18.52
N ASP A 170 6.75 -10.62 -17.22
CA ASP A 170 7.38 -11.44 -16.18
C ASP A 170 6.46 -12.53 -15.58
N GLY A 171 5.40 -12.92 -16.29
CA GLY A 171 4.48 -14.00 -15.90
C GLY A 171 3.47 -13.64 -14.80
N GLU A 172 3.00 -14.65 -14.05
CA GLU A 172 2.00 -14.49 -12.99
C GLU A 172 2.61 -13.98 -11.67
N PRO A 173 1.81 -13.32 -10.79
CA PRO A 173 2.24 -12.96 -9.45
C PRO A 173 2.65 -14.19 -8.62
N ILE A 174 3.62 -14.01 -7.73
CA ILE A 174 4.17 -15.07 -6.87
C ILE A 174 3.29 -15.23 -5.64
N ASP A 175 2.74 -16.43 -5.43
CA ASP A 175 2.01 -16.77 -4.19
C ASP A 175 3.01 -16.88 -3.04
N SER A 176 2.82 -16.09 -1.98
CA SER A 176 3.69 -16.12 -0.80
C SER A 176 3.46 -17.35 0.10
N GLY A 177 2.37 -18.10 -0.12
CA GLY A 177 1.94 -19.16 0.80
C GLY A 177 1.29 -18.62 2.08
N TYR A 178 0.89 -17.35 2.08
CA TYR A 178 0.14 -16.74 3.19
C TYR A 178 -1.19 -16.19 2.71
N VAL A 179 -2.17 -16.20 3.62
CA VAL A 179 -3.48 -15.59 3.42
C VAL A 179 -3.77 -14.59 4.52
N ALA A 180 -4.64 -13.63 4.23
CA ALA A 180 -5.13 -12.65 5.17
C ALA A 180 -6.65 -12.66 5.23
N TYR A 181 -7.19 -12.52 6.44
CA TYR A 181 -8.54 -12.02 6.68
C TYR A 181 -8.46 -10.60 7.20
N ARG A 182 -9.42 -9.77 6.79
CA ARG A 182 -9.48 -8.35 7.13
C ARG A 182 -10.89 -7.98 7.53
N GLY A 183 -11.01 -7.19 8.59
CA GLY A 183 -12.27 -6.62 8.99
C GLY A 183 -12.08 -5.48 9.96
N ALA A 184 -13.09 -4.64 10.08
CA ALA A 184 -13.18 -3.63 11.11
C ALA A 184 -14.48 -3.86 11.88
N VAL A 185 -14.40 -3.84 13.20
CA VAL A 185 -15.55 -3.98 14.11
C VAL A 185 -15.74 -2.70 14.89
N ALA A 186 -16.93 -2.49 15.47
CA ALA A 186 -17.16 -1.33 16.32
C ALA A 186 -16.18 -1.36 17.50
N MET A 187 -15.59 -0.21 17.83
CA MET A 187 -14.66 -0.12 18.96
C MET A 187 -15.31 -0.58 20.28
N THR A 188 -16.62 -0.39 20.42
CA THR A 188 -17.42 -0.84 21.58
C THR A 188 -17.50 -2.35 21.75
N GLU A 189 -17.19 -3.13 20.70
CA GLU A 189 -17.17 -4.59 20.74
C GLU A 189 -15.78 -5.13 21.11
N MET A 190 -14.77 -4.25 21.24
CA MET A 190 -13.41 -4.63 21.58
C MET A 190 -13.16 -4.63 23.10
N SER A 191 -12.24 -5.48 23.54
CA SER A 191 -11.78 -5.52 24.93
C SER A 191 -11.01 -4.26 25.33
N GLU A 192 -10.85 -4.03 26.63
CA GLU A 192 -10.12 -2.89 27.23
C GLU A 192 -8.67 -2.69 26.74
N HIS A 193 -8.05 -3.70 26.14
CA HIS A 193 -6.69 -3.62 25.56
C HIS A 193 -6.66 -2.98 24.16
N ALA A 194 -7.82 -2.72 23.53
CA ALA A 194 -7.90 -1.94 22.31
C ALA A 194 -7.72 -0.45 22.63
N GLY A 195 -6.62 0.13 22.14
CA GLY A 195 -6.27 1.53 22.36
C GLY A 195 -6.49 2.37 21.11
N LEU A 196 -6.78 3.66 21.31
CA LEU A 196 -6.79 4.66 20.22
C LEU A 196 -5.39 5.11 19.80
N ASP A 197 -4.39 4.82 20.62
CA ASP A 197 -3.04 5.38 20.53
C ASP A 197 -2.00 4.36 20.03
N ASN A 198 -2.41 3.19 19.55
CA ASN A 198 -1.47 2.12 19.22
C ASN A 198 -1.84 1.36 17.94
N VAL A 199 -0.81 0.95 17.21
CA VAL A 199 -0.88 -0.13 16.24
C VAL A 199 -0.16 -1.33 16.83
N VAL A 200 -0.87 -2.44 17.03
CA VAL A 200 -0.30 -3.65 17.63
C VAL A 200 -0.08 -4.70 16.55
N LEU A 201 1.15 -5.20 16.46
CA LEU A 201 1.54 -6.37 15.68
C LEU A 201 1.81 -7.54 16.63
N TRP A 202 0.89 -8.49 16.67
CA TRP A 202 1.09 -9.78 17.34
C TRP A 202 1.79 -10.72 16.39
N THR A 203 3.00 -11.17 16.72
CA THR A 203 3.85 -12.00 15.88
C THR A 203 4.04 -13.39 16.46
N GLY A 204 4.01 -14.42 15.61
CA GLY A 204 4.29 -15.80 15.99
C GLY A 204 4.67 -16.67 14.80
N HIS A 205 4.77 -17.98 15.04
CA HIS A 205 5.24 -18.91 14.03
C HIS A 205 4.20 -19.01 12.91
N GLU A 206 4.57 -18.58 11.71
CA GLU A 206 3.71 -18.66 10.52
C GLU A 206 2.37 -17.91 10.62
N ILE A 207 2.16 -17.11 11.66
CA ILE A 207 0.96 -16.31 11.88
C ILE A 207 1.30 -14.92 12.40
N HIS A 208 0.47 -13.93 12.08
CA HIS A 208 0.47 -12.66 12.79
C HIS A 208 -0.90 -12.00 12.76
N LEU A 209 -1.21 -11.20 13.78
CA LEU A 209 -2.41 -10.36 13.84
C LEU A 209 -1.99 -8.89 13.95
N VAL A 210 -2.52 -8.03 13.09
CA VAL A 210 -2.36 -6.57 13.20
C VAL A 210 -3.67 -5.94 13.64
N GLN A 211 -3.62 -5.04 14.63
CA GLN A 211 -4.78 -4.36 15.16
C GLN A 211 -4.53 -2.85 15.34
N TYR A 212 -5.49 -2.01 14.96
CA TYR A 212 -5.41 -0.56 15.14
C TYR A 212 -6.77 0.12 14.93
N PRO A 213 -7.01 1.27 15.57
CA PRO A 213 -8.24 2.07 15.38
C PRO A 213 -8.28 2.71 13.98
N VAL A 214 -9.48 2.90 13.43
CA VAL A 214 -9.73 3.67 12.21
C VAL A 214 -11.01 4.49 12.36
N ARG A 215 -11.28 5.42 11.42
CA ARG A 215 -12.45 6.32 11.44
C ARG A 215 -12.57 7.07 12.76
N ARG A 216 -11.55 7.86 13.10
CA ARG A 216 -11.47 8.63 14.36
C ARG A 216 -11.62 7.76 15.64
N GLY A 217 -11.40 6.45 15.54
CA GLY A 217 -11.55 5.52 16.66
C GLY A 217 -12.92 4.86 16.77
N GLU A 218 -13.82 5.07 15.82
CA GLU A 218 -15.16 4.45 15.82
C GLU A 218 -15.08 2.94 15.51
N LEU A 219 -14.11 2.54 14.69
CA LEU A 219 -13.89 1.15 14.30
C LEU A 219 -12.49 0.70 14.71
N TYR A 220 -12.35 -0.60 14.95
CA TYR A 220 -11.08 -1.25 15.22
C TYR A 220 -10.76 -2.25 14.12
N ASN A 221 -9.73 -1.93 13.33
CA ASN A 221 -9.30 -2.75 12.23
C ASN A 221 -8.45 -3.93 12.70
N GLN A 222 -8.66 -5.08 12.07
CA GLN A 222 -7.98 -6.34 12.38
C GLN A 222 -7.59 -7.04 11.09
N VAL A 223 -6.33 -7.49 11.05
CA VAL A 223 -5.76 -8.24 9.92
C VAL A 223 -5.07 -9.48 10.45
N ALA A 224 -5.73 -10.63 10.30
CA ALA A 224 -5.17 -11.93 10.68
C ALA A 224 -4.50 -12.56 9.46
N VAL A 225 -3.22 -12.91 9.58
CA VAL A 225 -2.42 -13.52 8.52
C VAL A 225 -1.89 -14.85 9.01
N PHE A 226 -1.96 -15.88 8.17
CA PHE A 226 -1.42 -17.20 8.49
C PHE A 226 -0.96 -17.94 7.23
N ARG A 227 -0.02 -18.86 7.40
CA ARG A 227 0.48 -19.71 6.31
C ARG A 227 -0.61 -20.69 5.86
N THR A 228 -0.71 -20.87 4.55
CA THR A 228 -1.52 -21.90 3.90
C THR A 228 -0.68 -22.56 2.80
N PRO A 229 -0.93 -23.83 2.43
CA PRO A 229 -0.29 -24.42 1.25
C PRO A 229 -0.54 -23.58 -0.02
N VAL A 230 0.49 -23.44 -0.85
CA VAL A 230 0.38 -22.78 -2.16
C VAL A 230 -0.54 -23.62 -3.05
N GLY A 231 -1.49 -22.96 -3.72
CA GLY A 231 -2.50 -23.65 -4.53
C GLY A 231 -3.54 -24.43 -3.73
N ALA A 232 -3.65 -24.21 -2.41
CA ALA A 232 -4.74 -24.76 -1.62
C ALA A 232 -6.10 -24.36 -2.21
N ASP A 233 -7.02 -25.33 -2.23
CA ASP A 233 -8.38 -25.12 -2.70
C ASP A 233 -9.18 -24.27 -1.70
N ASP A 234 -9.60 -23.09 -2.16
CA ASP A 234 -10.41 -22.14 -1.41
C ASP A 234 -11.92 -22.23 -1.78
N SER A 235 -12.36 -23.35 -2.38
CA SER A 235 -13.74 -23.54 -2.85
C SER A 235 -14.79 -23.74 -1.75
N ASP A 236 -14.38 -24.12 -0.53
CA ASP A 236 -15.27 -24.35 0.62
C ASP A 236 -15.12 -23.23 1.67
N PRO A 237 -16.07 -22.26 1.70
CA PRO A 237 -16.06 -21.16 2.66
C PRO A 237 -16.07 -21.58 4.14
N ALA A 238 -16.69 -22.72 4.47
CA ALA A 238 -16.77 -23.17 5.85
C ALA A 238 -15.41 -23.69 6.33
N LYS A 239 -14.72 -24.47 5.49
CA LYS A 239 -13.38 -24.99 5.77
C LYS A 239 -12.34 -23.88 5.91
N ILE A 240 -12.31 -22.93 4.96
CA ILE A 240 -11.34 -21.81 5.01
C ILE A 240 -11.57 -20.89 6.22
N SER A 241 -12.82 -20.81 6.70
CA SER A 241 -13.17 -20.05 7.89
C SER A 241 -12.69 -20.79 9.14
N ALA A 242 -12.92 -22.10 9.25
CA ALA A 242 -12.44 -22.90 10.39
C ALA A 242 -10.91 -22.91 10.52
N GLU A 243 -10.19 -22.89 9.40
CA GLU A 243 -8.72 -22.83 9.35
C GLU A 243 -8.16 -21.63 10.14
N LEU A 244 -8.83 -20.47 10.09
CA LEU A 244 -8.43 -19.30 10.88
C LEU A 244 -8.50 -19.58 12.39
N ASP A 245 -9.56 -20.25 12.85
CA ASP A 245 -9.73 -20.55 14.28
C ASP A 245 -8.70 -21.56 14.77
N GLU A 246 -8.43 -22.59 13.96
CA GLU A 246 -7.42 -23.62 14.25
C GLU A 246 -6.01 -23.03 14.36
N CYS A 247 -5.61 -22.20 13.38
CA CYS A 247 -4.28 -21.58 13.35
C CYS A 247 -4.00 -20.70 14.57
N TYR A 248 -5.04 -20.09 15.16
CA TYR A 248 -4.91 -19.16 16.28
C TYR A 248 -5.30 -19.75 17.64
N ALA A 249 -5.70 -21.02 17.73
CA ALA A 249 -6.24 -21.65 18.94
C ALA A 249 -5.27 -21.70 20.14
N TRP A 250 -3.97 -21.65 19.88
CA TRP A 250 -2.89 -21.71 20.89
C TRP A 250 -2.41 -20.34 21.37
N THR A 251 -2.90 -19.25 20.79
CA THR A 251 -2.43 -17.89 21.06
C THR A 251 -2.87 -17.37 22.43
N CYS A 252 -2.31 -16.24 22.85
CA CYS A 252 -2.64 -15.59 24.11
C CYS A 252 -4.14 -15.25 24.19
N ALA A 253 -4.65 -15.08 25.41
CA ALA A 253 -6.09 -14.89 25.63
C ALA A 253 -6.66 -13.66 24.90
N HIS A 254 -5.86 -12.60 24.71
CA HIS A 254 -6.26 -11.42 23.94
C HIS A 254 -6.52 -11.77 22.47
N VAL A 255 -5.55 -12.39 21.82
CA VAL A 255 -5.62 -12.74 20.39
C VAL A 255 -6.77 -13.72 20.16
N ARG A 256 -6.91 -14.77 20.97
CA ARG A 256 -8.01 -15.74 20.84
C ARG A 256 -9.40 -15.11 20.94
N ARG A 257 -9.57 -14.09 21.80
CA ARG A 257 -10.85 -13.35 21.88
C ARG A 257 -11.11 -12.46 20.67
N ALA A 258 -10.05 -11.99 20.00
CA ALA A 258 -10.15 -11.13 18.84
C ALA A 258 -10.53 -11.90 17.56
N ILE A 259 -10.04 -13.12 17.37
CA ILE A 259 -10.26 -13.90 16.13
C ILE A 259 -11.73 -14.09 15.72
N PRO A 260 -12.69 -14.35 16.63
CA PRO A 260 -14.10 -14.42 16.26
C PRO A 260 -14.66 -13.12 15.64
N THR A 261 -14.04 -11.98 15.93
CA THR A 261 -14.47 -10.65 15.46
C THR A 261 -13.79 -10.23 14.14
N VAL A 262 -12.83 -11.02 13.64
CA VAL A 262 -12.17 -10.74 12.35
C VAL A 262 -13.16 -10.96 11.21
N GLY A 263 -13.18 -10.03 10.23
CA GLY A 263 -14.06 -10.12 9.07
C GLY A 263 -13.77 -11.34 8.19
N ARG A 264 -14.78 -12.19 7.99
CA ARG A 264 -14.69 -13.46 7.23
C ARG A 264 -15.32 -13.41 5.84
N ALA A 265 -15.80 -12.24 5.41
CA ALA A 265 -16.46 -12.07 4.12
C ALA A 265 -15.58 -12.42 2.92
N ARG A 266 -14.25 -12.33 3.08
CA ARG A 266 -13.28 -12.66 2.05
C ARG A 266 -11.95 -13.09 2.66
N ARG A 267 -11.36 -14.13 2.07
CA ARG A 267 -9.95 -14.51 2.26
C ARG A 267 -9.11 -13.87 1.15
N TRP A 268 -8.02 -13.22 1.50
CA TRP A 268 -7.06 -12.67 0.53
C TRP A 268 -5.79 -13.48 0.55
N ARG A 269 -5.53 -14.22 -0.53
CA ARG A 269 -4.20 -14.79 -0.78
C ARG A 269 -3.22 -13.68 -1.10
N LEU A 270 -2.04 -13.77 -0.49
CA LEU A 270 -1.03 -12.72 -0.54
C LEU A 270 -0.04 -13.03 -1.65
N TYR A 271 0.00 -12.11 -2.62
CA TYR A 271 0.86 -12.19 -3.78
C TYR A 271 1.77 -10.97 -3.85
N ASP A 272 2.95 -11.16 -4.43
CA ASP A 272 3.81 -10.07 -4.86
C ASP A 272 4.50 -10.41 -6.19
N ARG A 273 5.48 -9.59 -6.58
CA ARG A 273 6.39 -9.88 -7.70
C ARG A 273 7.82 -9.57 -7.28
N ALA A 274 8.79 -10.20 -7.95
CA ALA A 274 10.18 -9.79 -7.82
C ALA A 274 10.35 -8.32 -8.30
N PRO A 275 11.30 -7.56 -7.73
CA PRO A 275 11.63 -6.25 -8.27
C PRO A 275 12.01 -6.33 -9.74
N ALA A 276 11.43 -5.45 -10.56
CA ALA A 276 11.63 -5.42 -12.00
C ALA A 276 12.08 -4.04 -12.48
N ARG A 277 12.74 -4.01 -13.63
CA ARG A 277 12.97 -2.81 -14.45
C ARG A 277 12.13 -2.91 -15.73
N GLY A 278 12.15 -1.88 -16.58
CA GLY A 278 11.35 -1.82 -17.79
C GLY A 278 9.94 -1.31 -17.54
N TRP A 279 9.76 -0.45 -16.53
CA TRP A 279 8.47 0.16 -16.22
C TRP A 279 8.03 1.14 -17.30
N VAL A 280 8.95 1.55 -18.17
CA VAL A 280 8.74 2.58 -19.18
C VAL A 280 9.10 2.06 -20.56
N LYS A 281 8.21 2.33 -21.52
CA LYS A 281 8.47 2.13 -22.94
C LYS A 281 7.83 3.29 -23.72
N GLY A 282 8.67 4.13 -24.32
CA GLY A 282 8.21 5.33 -25.02
C GLY A 282 7.35 6.19 -24.10
N ARG A 283 6.09 6.38 -24.48
CA ARG A 283 5.11 7.23 -23.77
C ARG A 283 4.19 6.44 -22.83
N ILE A 284 4.62 5.25 -22.40
CA ILE A 284 3.88 4.38 -21.46
C ILE A 284 4.75 4.15 -20.22
N ALA A 285 4.18 4.35 -19.02
CA ALA A 285 4.85 4.10 -17.74
C ALA A 285 3.96 3.32 -16.76
N LEU A 286 4.54 2.45 -15.92
CA LEU A 286 3.84 1.74 -14.84
C LEU A 286 3.95 2.48 -13.49
N LEU A 287 2.92 2.37 -12.66
CA LEU A 287 2.84 2.98 -11.33
C LEU A 287 2.13 2.07 -10.31
N GLY A 288 2.57 2.14 -9.04
CA GLY A 288 1.97 1.37 -7.94
C GLY A 288 2.11 -0.14 -8.14
N ASP A 289 1.08 -0.91 -7.79
CA ASP A 289 1.09 -2.38 -7.86
C ASP A 289 1.24 -2.93 -9.30
N ALA A 290 1.05 -2.13 -10.35
CA ALA A 290 1.39 -2.54 -11.71
C ALA A 290 2.91 -2.59 -11.93
N ALA A 291 3.67 -1.75 -11.22
CA ALA A 291 5.12 -1.65 -11.29
C ALA A 291 5.83 -2.48 -10.21
N HIS A 292 5.40 -2.38 -8.95
CA HIS A 292 6.11 -2.94 -7.78
C HIS A 292 5.15 -3.51 -6.71
N PRO A 293 4.30 -4.48 -7.05
CA PRO A 293 3.42 -5.10 -6.05
C PRO A 293 4.25 -5.79 -4.97
N MET A 294 3.90 -5.58 -3.71
CA MET A 294 4.68 -5.99 -2.55
C MET A 294 3.83 -6.65 -1.47
N LEU A 295 4.45 -7.52 -0.68
CA LEU A 295 3.81 -8.03 0.53
C LEU A 295 3.62 -6.90 1.55
N GLN A 296 2.52 -6.98 2.29
CA GLN A 296 2.02 -5.89 3.12
C GLN A 296 2.80 -5.66 4.43
N TYR A 297 3.86 -6.42 4.69
CA TYR A 297 4.50 -6.48 6.01
C TYR A 297 5.09 -5.15 6.49
N LEU A 298 5.44 -4.24 5.57
CA LEU A 298 5.88 -2.87 5.89
C LEU A 298 4.77 -1.82 5.80
N ALA A 299 3.54 -2.21 5.44
CA ALA A 299 2.42 -1.31 5.15
C ALA A 299 2.73 -0.23 4.07
N GLN A 300 3.56 -0.57 3.08
CA GLN A 300 4.09 0.42 2.13
C GLN A 300 3.47 0.43 0.73
N GLY A 301 2.62 -0.52 0.33
CA GLY A 301 2.10 -0.57 -1.05
C GLY A 301 1.44 0.74 -1.50
N ALA A 302 0.43 1.20 -0.75
CA ALA A 302 -0.23 2.48 -1.01
C ALA A 302 0.72 3.68 -0.84
N CYS A 303 1.61 3.64 0.16
CA CYS A 303 2.61 4.68 0.39
C CYS A 303 3.53 4.87 -0.82
N GLN A 304 4.00 3.76 -1.42
CA GLN A 304 4.88 3.80 -2.58
C GLN A 304 4.15 4.25 -3.84
N ALA A 305 2.87 3.89 -4.01
CA ALA A 305 2.06 4.43 -5.12
C ALA A 305 1.83 5.96 -5.01
N LEU A 306 1.74 6.50 -3.79
CA LEU A 306 1.68 7.94 -3.55
C LEU A 306 3.03 8.63 -3.85
N GLU A 307 4.15 8.02 -3.44
CA GLU A 307 5.49 8.52 -3.81
C GLU A 307 5.70 8.50 -5.32
N ASP A 308 5.20 7.46 -6.02
CA ASP A 308 5.29 7.39 -7.46
C ASP A 308 4.52 8.53 -8.14
N ALA A 309 3.28 8.79 -7.71
CA ALA A 309 2.44 9.81 -8.30
C ALA A 309 3.08 11.20 -8.25
N VAL A 310 3.65 11.54 -7.09
CA VAL A 310 4.38 12.79 -6.88
C VAL A 310 5.65 12.82 -7.73
N CYS A 311 6.52 11.81 -7.60
CA CYS A 311 7.78 11.74 -8.36
C CYS A 311 7.54 11.85 -9.87
N LEU A 312 6.57 11.09 -10.39
CA LEU A 312 6.17 11.12 -11.79
C LEU A 312 5.76 12.54 -12.20
N SER A 313 4.88 13.21 -11.44
CA SER A 313 4.43 14.56 -11.75
C SER A 313 5.54 15.61 -11.67
N GLU A 314 6.48 15.47 -10.74
CA GLU A 314 7.67 16.33 -10.64
C GLU A 314 8.59 16.14 -11.85
N GLN A 315 8.81 14.90 -12.28
CA GLN A 315 9.63 14.62 -13.46
C GLN A 315 8.98 15.13 -14.75
N VAL A 316 7.65 15.00 -14.87
CA VAL A 316 6.89 15.57 -15.99
C VAL A 316 7.02 17.09 -16.02
N THR A 317 6.86 17.76 -14.87
CA THR A 317 7.04 19.21 -14.75
C THR A 317 8.47 19.63 -15.12
N THR A 318 9.48 18.89 -14.65
CA THR A 318 10.91 19.21 -14.87
C THR A 318 11.32 19.08 -16.34
N HIS A 319 10.75 18.10 -17.05
CA HIS A 319 11.13 17.80 -18.44
C HIS A 319 10.23 18.45 -19.48
N GLY A 320 9.09 19.02 -19.08
CA GLY A 320 8.14 19.69 -19.98
C GLY A 320 7.61 18.74 -21.05
N ASP A 321 7.70 19.15 -22.32
CA ASP A 321 7.18 18.38 -23.46
C ASP A 321 7.93 17.05 -23.73
N ARG A 322 9.06 16.81 -23.04
CA ARG A 322 9.87 15.60 -23.19
C ARG A 322 9.37 14.48 -22.27
N ILE A 323 8.13 14.03 -22.52
CA ILE A 323 7.44 13.06 -21.63
C ILE A 323 8.21 11.73 -21.49
N GLU A 324 8.89 11.28 -22.53
CA GLU A 324 9.67 10.04 -22.48
C GLU A 324 10.91 10.18 -21.58
N ASP A 325 11.55 11.35 -21.59
CA ASP A 325 12.66 11.66 -20.66
C ASP A 325 12.14 11.71 -19.22
N ALA A 326 10.96 12.32 -19.01
CA ALA A 326 10.32 12.38 -17.71
C ALA A 326 10.05 10.98 -17.14
N PHE A 327 9.49 10.08 -17.95
CA PHE A 327 9.18 8.72 -17.51
C PHE A 327 10.45 7.92 -17.20
N ARG A 328 11.50 8.04 -18.03
CA ARG A 328 12.80 7.42 -17.75
C ARG A 328 13.41 7.93 -16.44
N ALA A 329 13.35 9.24 -16.19
CA ALA A 329 13.84 9.82 -14.95
C ALA A 329 13.03 9.33 -13.72
N TYR A 330 11.71 9.22 -13.86
CA TYR A 330 10.82 8.66 -12.84
C TYR A 330 11.21 7.21 -12.50
N GLU A 331 11.37 6.33 -13.50
CA GLU A 331 11.77 4.94 -13.27
C GLU A 331 13.14 4.87 -12.59
N ALA A 332 14.10 5.68 -13.04
CA ALA A 332 15.46 5.71 -12.49
C ALA A 332 15.49 6.06 -10.98
N LEU A 333 14.59 6.92 -10.53
CA LEU A 333 14.45 7.29 -9.12
C LEU A 333 13.66 6.24 -8.32
N ARG A 334 12.55 5.75 -8.88
CA ARG A 334 11.57 4.94 -8.15
C ARG A 334 11.89 3.45 -8.12
N ALA A 335 12.41 2.87 -9.20
CA ALA A 335 12.68 1.44 -9.26
C ALA A 335 13.66 0.94 -8.18
N PRO A 336 14.79 1.62 -7.88
CA PRO A 336 15.66 1.20 -6.79
C PRO A 336 15.00 1.35 -5.40
N ARG A 337 14.20 2.41 -5.21
CA ARG A 337 13.54 2.69 -3.93
C ARG A 337 12.45 1.66 -3.63
N THR A 338 11.62 1.30 -4.60
CA THR A 338 10.56 0.31 -4.40
C THR A 338 11.11 -1.11 -4.37
N ALA A 339 12.16 -1.42 -5.15
CA ALA A 339 12.86 -2.70 -5.05
C ALA A 339 13.35 -2.96 -3.63
N ARG A 340 13.97 -1.95 -2.99
CA ARG A 340 14.39 -2.04 -1.60
C ARG A 340 13.21 -2.31 -0.66
N VAL A 341 12.06 -1.68 -0.87
CA VAL A 341 10.85 -1.93 -0.06
C VAL A 341 10.30 -3.33 -0.29
N GLN A 342 10.16 -3.79 -1.53
CA GLN A 342 9.69 -5.13 -1.86
C GLN A 342 10.57 -6.20 -1.19
N THR A 343 11.89 -6.08 -1.32
CA THR A 343 12.83 -7.01 -0.70
C THR A 343 12.76 -6.96 0.83
N ASN A 344 12.78 -5.77 1.44
CA ASN A 344 12.71 -5.66 2.89
C ASN A 344 11.34 -6.06 3.45
N ALA A 345 10.26 -5.96 2.67
CA ALA A 345 8.96 -6.47 3.07
C ALA A 345 9.03 -7.98 3.24
N ARG A 346 9.58 -8.73 2.27
CA ARG A 346 9.79 -10.19 2.40
C ARG A 346 10.61 -10.55 3.63
N ILE A 347 11.77 -9.89 3.81
CA ILE A 347 12.65 -10.11 4.96
C ILE A 347 11.91 -9.84 6.28
N PHE A 348 11.14 -8.75 6.36
CA PHE A 348 10.38 -8.44 7.56
C PHE A 348 9.26 -9.46 7.79
N GLY A 349 8.63 -9.97 6.74
CA GLY A 349 7.74 -11.14 6.78
C GLY A 349 8.39 -12.33 7.47
N ASP A 350 9.59 -12.72 7.02
CA ASP A 350 10.36 -13.83 7.61
C ASP A 350 10.68 -13.58 9.09
N ILE A 351 10.98 -12.33 9.47
CA ILE A 351 11.24 -11.94 10.87
C ILE A 351 9.99 -12.05 11.75
N ILE A 352 8.82 -11.61 11.25
CA ILE A 352 7.57 -11.63 12.03
C ILE A 352 6.86 -12.98 12.00
N HIS A 353 7.30 -13.89 11.13
CA HIS A 353 6.78 -15.25 11.02
C HIS A 353 7.81 -16.33 11.41
N ALA A 354 8.92 -15.90 12.01
CA ALA A 354 10.05 -16.74 12.38
C ALA A 354 9.61 -18.06 13.02
N ASP A 355 10.33 -19.13 12.72
CA ASP A 355 10.14 -20.42 13.39
C ASP A 355 10.40 -20.34 14.90
N ALA A 356 9.96 -21.37 15.61
CA ALA A 356 10.10 -21.43 17.07
C ALA A 356 11.56 -21.28 17.54
N ALA A 357 12.54 -21.74 16.77
CA ALA A 357 13.96 -21.62 17.12
C ALA A 357 14.45 -20.17 16.94
N ASN A 358 14.00 -19.48 15.89
CA ASN A 358 14.41 -18.13 15.55
C ASN A 358 13.63 -17.04 16.33
N GLN A 359 12.45 -17.34 16.87
CA GLN A 359 11.65 -16.40 17.67
C GLN A 359 12.37 -15.87 18.91
N LEU A 360 13.04 -16.74 19.67
CA LEU A 360 13.77 -16.33 20.88
C LEU A 360 14.87 -15.33 20.54
N THR A 361 15.64 -15.61 19.48
CA THR A 361 16.69 -14.71 18.99
C THR A 361 16.09 -13.38 18.52
N ARG A 362 14.99 -13.42 17.76
CA ARG A 362 14.28 -12.22 17.30
C ARG A 362 13.79 -11.39 18.49
N ASN A 363 13.13 -12.00 19.47
CA ASN A 363 12.61 -11.32 20.65
C ASN A 363 13.77 -10.67 21.44
N ALA A 364 14.86 -11.39 21.67
CA ALA A 364 16.02 -10.89 22.40
C ALA A 364 16.71 -9.71 21.69
N LEU A 365 16.88 -9.77 20.37
CA LEU A 365 17.49 -8.68 19.60
C LEU A 365 16.61 -7.42 19.62
N LEU A 366 15.31 -7.56 19.37
CA LEU A 366 14.40 -6.42 19.30
C LEU A 366 14.14 -5.78 20.67
N ALA A 367 14.10 -6.56 21.75
CA ALA A 367 13.90 -6.05 23.11
C ALA A 367 15.01 -5.09 23.60
N THR A 368 16.18 -5.11 22.96
CA THR A 368 17.28 -4.17 23.27
C THR A 368 17.18 -2.83 22.54
N THR A 369 16.24 -2.69 21.61
CA THR A 369 16.07 -1.48 20.80
C THR A 369 15.29 -0.44 21.61
N ALA A 370 15.86 0.76 21.77
CA ALA A 370 15.14 1.88 22.39
C ALA A 370 13.96 2.31 21.51
N ARG A 371 12.85 2.73 22.13
CA ARG A 371 11.62 3.07 21.39
C ARG A 371 11.75 4.26 20.44
N ASP A 372 12.69 5.15 20.70
CA ASP A 372 13.04 6.32 19.90
C ASP A 372 14.26 6.07 18.98
N ASP A 373 14.73 4.81 18.89
CA ASP A 373 15.78 4.42 17.96
C ASP A 373 15.23 4.21 16.55
N PHE A 374 15.25 5.30 15.77
CA PHE A 374 14.72 5.30 14.41
C PHE A 374 15.67 4.73 13.35
N ARG A 375 16.85 4.20 13.71
CA ARG A 375 17.86 3.73 12.73
C ARG A 375 17.31 2.71 11.74
N TYR A 376 16.43 1.81 12.19
CA TYR A 376 15.86 0.75 11.37
C TYR A 376 14.77 1.22 10.40
N VAL A 377 14.13 2.37 10.69
CA VAL A 377 13.04 2.93 9.87
C VAL A 377 13.47 4.17 9.07
N ASN A 378 14.64 4.73 9.37
CA ASN A 378 15.10 5.98 8.76
C ASN A 378 15.24 5.91 7.24
N TRP A 379 15.68 4.77 6.71
CA TRP A 379 15.79 4.59 5.26
C TRP A 379 14.43 4.61 4.55
N LEU A 380 13.35 4.28 5.28
CA LEU A 380 12.00 4.24 4.77
C LEU A 380 11.33 5.60 4.88
N TYR A 381 11.28 6.18 6.09
CA TYR A 381 10.56 7.43 6.35
C TYR A 381 11.37 8.70 6.08
N GLY A 382 12.70 8.65 6.17
CA GLY A 382 13.59 9.80 5.92
C GLY A 382 13.98 10.01 4.45
N HIS A 383 13.39 9.25 3.51
CA HIS A 383 13.74 9.34 2.10
C HIS A 383 13.21 10.62 1.45
N ALA A 384 14.05 11.32 0.67
CA ALA A 384 13.63 12.41 -0.20
C ALA A 384 13.27 11.88 -1.60
N VAL A 385 12.06 12.16 -2.06
CA VAL A 385 11.50 11.59 -3.31
C VAL A 385 12.15 12.17 -4.58
N SER A 386 12.65 13.41 -4.52
CA SER A 386 13.13 14.18 -5.68
C SER A 386 14.63 14.49 -5.72
N SER A 387 15.46 13.88 -4.88
CA SER A 387 16.92 14.13 -4.91
C SER A 387 17.71 12.92 -5.45
N PRO A 388 18.50 13.08 -6.52
CA PRO A 388 19.46 12.06 -6.97
C PRO A 388 20.60 11.81 -5.97
N ALA A 389 20.68 12.60 -4.90
CA ALA A 389 21.69 12.46 -3.85
C ALA A 389 20.99 12.20 -2.52
N GLY A 390 21.30 11.07 -1.90
CA GLY A 390 20.90 10.75 -0.54
C GLY A 390 21.57 11.66 0.49
N LEU A 391 21.17 12.93 0.54
CA LEU A 391 21.42 13.77 1.69
C LEU A 391 20.32 13.50 2.71
N PRO A 392 20.67 13.04 3.92
CA PRO A 392 19.70 12.89 4.99
C PRO A 392 19.08 14.25 5.28
N ILE A 393 17.77 14.25 5.53
CA ILE A 393 17.11 15.33 6.26
C ILE A 393 17.81 15.34 7.63
N GLY A 394 18.42 16.49 7.97
CA GLY A 394 19.27 16.67 9.14
C GLY A 394 18.59 16.36 10.46
#